data_AF-A0A3D8J3U9-F1
#
_entry.id   AF-A0A3D8J3U9-F1
#
_cell.length_a   1.000
_cell.length_b   1.000
_cell.length_c   1.000
_cell.angle_alpha   90.00
_cell.angle_beta   90.00
_cell.angle_gamma   90.00
#
_symmetry.space_group_name_H-M   'P 1'
#
loop_
_entity.id
_entity.type
_entity.pdbx_description
1 polymer ?
#
loop_
_entity_poly.entity_id
_entity_poly.type
_entity_poly.pdbx_seq_one_letter_code
_entity_poly.pdbx_strand_id
1 'polypeptide(L)'
;MNDRNSLGILSMLLATLFFSLMNACIKILSSDISATQSMLFRSILMCVFILSLFLFTPLKRSEKKGGYGLLSLRAFAGGISVLLTFYNIATIPLGIASTFAQTVPLYAVFFAYFFLKESLHPIVFIATILGFFGIVLISDPSSNIPLHNVIVGILSGMGSAIALVSVRSCKAYFEERMIILAFGFISVLISLVCLGIGIFMPLEVFAWEPISKDLWLYIALMGIFGTLGQYFMTRAFMLAPAGIISPIDYAKIIFSLLFGIWLGDSLPDTQTSLGIALIIVSGLLIALPVFIKDFRELKRGKKIKKLLFECENIAIFGLSPNPSKESYQVASYLQKMGYKIFPIYPKEEEILGEKVYRSIEELSNQKIDMVVIFRASDKCLSVTQEIVKYLKVKAIWLQLGIKNKASKKLAKAHHISFIQNRCIKIEREKYEN
;
A
#
# COMPACT_ATOMS: atom_id res chain seq x y z
N MET A 1 -11.01 -9.16 -9.78
CA MET A 1 -9.78 -8.89 -8.99
C MET A 1 -9.86 -9.66 -7.68
N ASN A 2 -8.85 -9.70 -6.81
CA ASN A 2 -9.07 -10.22 -5.44
C ASN A 2 -10.02 -9.23 -4.75
N ASP A 3 -11.08 -9.66 -4.05
CA ASP A 3 -12.08 -8.73 -3.50
C ASP A 3 -11.46 -7.63 -2.63
N ARG A 4 -10.39 -7.97 -1.88
CA ARG A 4 -9.61 -7.01 -1.09
C ARG A 4 -8.92 -5.93 -1.93
N ASN A 5 -8.45 -6.26 -3.14
CA ASN A 5 -7.79 -5.27 -4.00
C ASN A 5 -8.80 -4.32 -4.64
N SER A 6 -9.94 -4.86 -5.11
CA SER A 6 -11.04 -4.02 -5.60
C SER A 6 -11.51 -3.07 -4.50
N LEU A 7 -11.68 -3.60 -3.28
CA LEU A 7 -12.05 -2.82 -2.12
C LEU A 7 -10.99 -1.77 -1.75
N GLY A 8 -9.70 -2.10 -1.88
CA GLY A 8 -8.61 -1.14 -1.70
C GLY A 8 -8.65 0.01 -2.71
N ILE A 9 -8.85 -0.29 -4.00
CA ILE A 9 -8.97 0.72 -5.07
C ILE A 9 -10.19 1.61 -4.81
N LEU A 10 -11.35 1.01 -4.52
CA LEU A 10 -12.56 1.74 -4.19
C LEU A 10 -12.37 2.61 -2.94
N SER A 11 -11.70 2.09 -1.91
CA SER A 11 -11.37 2.86 -0.70
C SER A 11 -10.49 4.06 -1.05
N MET A 12 -9.47 3.89 -1.90
CA MET A 12 -8.65 5.04 -2.29
C MET A 12 -9.44 6.06 -3.11
N LEU A 13 -10.28 5.62 -4.05
CA LEU A 13 -11.13 6.53 -4.81
C LEU A 13 -12.07 7.33 -3.90
N LEU A 14 -12.73 6.68 -2.95
CA LEU A 14 -13.54 7.35 -1.93
C LEU A 14 -12.70 8.31 -1.09
N ALA A 15 -11.49 7.91 -0.71
CA ALA A 15 -10.58 8.78 0.04
C ALA A 15 -10.24 10.06 -0.74
N THR A 16 -9.93 9.94 -2.03
CA THR A 16 -9.64 11.10 -2.89
C THR A 16 -10.83 12.04 -3.03
N LEU A 17 -12.03 11.49 -3.17
CA LEU A 17 -13.26 12.28 -3.23
C LEU A 17 -13.49 13.04 -1.91
N PHE A 18 -13.44 12.35 -0.78
CA PHE A 18 -13.65 12.97 0.53
C PHE A 18 -12.58 14.00 0.88
N PHE A 19 -11.30 13.75 0.54
CA PHE A 19 -10.28 14.79 0.71
C PHE A 19 -10.51 16.00 -0.19
N SER A 20 -11.00 15.79 -1.41
CA SER A 20 -11.31 16.91 -2.31
C SER A 20 -12.49 17.74 -1.82
N LEU A 21 -13.53 17.09 -1.27
CA LEU A 21 -14.65 17.77 -0.60
C LEU A 21 -14.20 18.50 0.67
N MET A 22 -13.33 17.89 1.48
CA MET A 22 -12.71 18.57 2.62
C MET A 22 -11.96 19.82 2.17
N ASN A 23 -11.17 19.74 1.10
CA ASN A 23 -10.43 20.88 0.57
C ASN A 23 -11.35 21.98 0.05
N ALA A 24 -12.49 21.63 -0.55
CA ALA A 24 -13.52 22.58 -0.93
C ALA A 24 -14.10 23.32 0.29
N CYS A 25 -14.40 22.61 1.39
CA CYS A 25 -14.83 23.25 2.63
C CYS A 25 -13.75 24.19 3.20
N ILE A 26 -12.47 23.79 3.17
CA ILE A 26 -11.36 24.63 3.62
C ILE A 26 -11.27 25.91 2.78
N LYS A 27 -11.45 25.83 1.47
CA LYS A 27 -11.46 26.98 0.57
C LYS A 27 -12.60 27.95 0.89
N ILE A 28 -13.79 27.44 1.19
CA ILE A 28 -14.93 28.27 1.64
C ILE A 28 -14.63 28.93 2.99
N LEU A 29 -14.01 28.20 3.92
CA LEU A 29 -13.70 28.70 5.26
C LEU A 29 -12.54 29.70 5.28
N SER A 30 -11.66 29.69 4.29
CA SER A 30 -10.41 30.45 4.32
C SER A 30 -10.55 31.97 4.29
N SER A 31 -11.72 32.50 3.91
CA SER A 31 -11.99 33.94 3.97
C SER A 31 -12.15 34.46 5.39
N ASP A 32 -12.59 33.60 6.32
CA ASP A 32 -13.03 33.99 7.66
C ASP A 32 -12.28 33.26 8.77
N ILE A 33 -11.61 32.15 8.45
CA ILE A 33 -10.96 31.27 9.43
C ILE A 33 -9.54 30.95 8.97
N SER A 34 -8.57 31.14 9.86
CA SER A 34 -7.17 30.81 9.57
C SER A 34 -6.98 29.31 9.28
N ALA A 35 -5.94 28.99 8.52
CA ALA A 35 -5.61 27.59 8.20
C ALA A 35 -5.35 26.74 9.46
N THR A 36 -4.72 27.33 10.49
CA THR A 36 -4.45 26.64 11.77
C THR A 36 -5.73 26.38 12.55
N GLN A 37 -6.64 27.35 12.59
CA GLN A 37 -7.93 27.18 13.26
C GLN A 37 -8.79 26.12 12.56
N SER A 38 -8.78 26.08 11.23
CA SER A 38 -9.43 25.02 10.44
C SER A 38 -8.80 23.64 10.71
N MET A 39 -7.47 23.55 10.78
CA MET A 39 -6.76 22.32 11.14
C MET A 39 -7.12 21.83 12.55
N LEU A 40 -7.27 22.74 13.51
CA LEU A 40 -7.68 22.42 14.88
C LEU A 40 -9.05 21.73 14.88
N PHE A 41 -10.08 22.37 14.31
CA PHE A 41 -11.43 21.80 14.29
C PHE A 41 -11.49 20.47 13.55
N ARG A 42 -10.84 20.39 12.38
CA ARG A 42 -10.73 19.14 11.61
C ARG A 42 -10.13 18.01 12.44
N SER A 43 -9.08 18.30 13.23
CA SER A 43 -8.37 17.31 14.04
C SER A 43 -9.14 16.91 15.30
N ILE A 44 -9.84 17.85 15.94
CA ILE A 44 -10.74 17.55 17.08
C ILE A 44 -11.87 16.62 16.62
N LEU A 45 -12.56 16.97 15.53
CA LEU A 45 -13.66 16.17 15.00
C LEU A 45 -13.19 14.76 14.60
N MET A 46 -11.98 14.64 14.03
CA MET A 46 -11.37 13.35 13.75
C MET A 46 -11.11 12.52 15.01
N CYS A 47 -10.55 13.14 16.07
CA CYS A 47 -10.34 12.46 17.34
C CYS A 47 -11.66 11.98 17.95
N VAL A 48 -12.68 12.86 18.01
CA VAL A 48 -14.00 12.52 18.55
C VAL A 48 -14.63 11.36 17.78
N PHE A 49 -14.59 11.38 16.45
CA PHE A 49 -15.13 10.32 15.62
C PHE A 49 -14.39 8.99 15.81
N ILE A 50 -13.06 9.00 15.84
CA ILE A 50 -12.30 7.75 16.01
C ILE A 50 -12.43 7.21 17.44
N LEU A 51 -12.49 8.07 18.46
CA LEU A 51 -12.75 7.68 19.85
C LEU A 51 -14.12 7.06 20.02
N SER A 52 -15.16 7.61 19.38
CA SER A 52 -16.51 7.04 19.46
C SER A 52 -16.56 5.63 18.85
N LEU A 53 -15.80 5.34 17.79
CA LEU A 53 -15.70 3.99 17.23
C LEU A 53 -15.11 2.96 18.20
N PHE A 54 -14.24 3.37 19.13
CA PHE A 54 -13.70 2.46 20.16
C PHE A 54 -14.72 2.06 21.21
N LEU A 55 -15.77 2.87 21.43
CA LEU A 55 -16.88 2.51 22.32
C LEU A 55 -17.69 1.34 21.76
N PHE A 56 -17.73 1.17 20.43
CA PHE A 56 -18.48 0.12 19.76
C PHE A 56 -17.61 -1.06 19.32
N THR A 57 -16.33 -0.84 19.04
CA THR A 57 -15.40 -1.86 18.54
C THR A 57 -14.05 -1.79 19.26
N PRO A 58 -13.77 -2.72 20.20
CA PRO A 58 -12.53 -2.69 20.95
C PRO A 58 -11.32 -2.91 20.03
N LEU A 59 -10.18 -2.35 20.43
CA LEU A 59 -8.92 -2.46 19.70
C LEU A 59 -8.50 -3.92 19.56
N LYS A 60 -8.11 -4.32 18.34
CA LYS A 60 -7.42 -5.59 18.15
C LYS A 60 -5.97 -5.42 18.58
N ARG A 61 -5.53 -6.25 19.53
CA ARG A 61 -4.16 -6.18 20.05
C ARG A 61 -3.18 -6.68 18.99
N SER A 62 -2.20 -5.86 18.65
CA SER A 62 -1.07 -6.30 17.82
C SER A 62 -0.13 -7.19 18.64
N GLU A 63 0.35 -8.27 18.04
CA GLU A 63 1.30 -9.20 18.66
C GLU A 63 2.71 -8.61 18.79
N LYS A 64 3.04 -7.61 17.97
CA LYS A 64 4.38 -7.01 17.90
C LYS A 64 4.46 -5.74 18.75
N LYS A 65 5.35 -5.74 19.74
CA LYS A 65 5.62 -4.57 20.60
C LYS A 65 6.56 -3.55 19.92
N GLY A 66 6.42 -2.28 20.26
CA GLY A 66 7.28 -1.18 19.80
C GLY A 66 6.62 -0.29 18.73
N GLY A 67 7.43 0.37 17.89
CA GLY A 67 6.94 1.17 16.77
C GLY A 67 6.51 2.61 17.10
N TYR A 68 6.54 3.03 18.37
CA TYR A 68 6.12 4.37 18.78
C TYR A 68 6.92 5.51 18.14
N GLY A 69 8.24 5.33 17.90
CA GLY A 69 9.03 6.33 17.18
C GLY A 69 8.56 6.57 15.74
N LEU A 70 8.17 5.49 15.04
CA LEU A 70 7.59 5.58 13.69
C LEU A 70 6.20 6.22 13.72
N LEU A 71 5.40 5.91 14.74
CA LEU A 71 4.09 6.50 14.94
C LEU A 71 4.19 8.01 15.22
N SER A 72 5.13 8.43 16.06
CA SER A 72 5.40 9.85 16.32
C SER A 72 5.89 10.56 15.07
N LEU A 73 6.89 10.02 14.37
CA LEU A 73 7.38 10.59 13.11
C LEU A 73 6.25 10.76 12.09
N ARG A 74 5.42 9.72 11.93
CA ARG A 74 4.22 9.77 11.09
C ARG A 74 3.29 10.91 11.48
N ALA A 75 2.96 11.01 12.77
CA ALA A 75 1.96 11.93 13.27
C ALA A 75 2.44 13.39 13.12
N PHE A 76 3.69 13.67 13.48
CA PHE A 76 4.29 15.00 13.35
C PHE A 76 4.49 15.42 11.89
N ALA A 77 5.15 14.60 11.07
CA ALA A 77 5.41 14.94 9.66
C ALA A 77 4.09 15.13 8.89
N GLY A 78 3.09 14.28 9.18
CA GLY A 78 1.76 14.42 8.60
C GLY A 78 1.04 15.67 9.09
N GLY A 79 1.15 16.02 10.38
CA GLY A 79 0.49 17.19 10.96
C GLY A 79 1.03 18.49 10.37
N ILE A 80 2.35 18.63 10.30
CA ILE A 80 3.01 19.78 9.65
C ILE A 80 2.62 19.85 8.18
N SER A 81 2.66 18.72 7.46
CA SER A 81 2.27 18.67 6.05
C SER A 81 0.83 19.14 5.81
N VAL A 82 -0.11 18.74 6.69
CA VAL A 82 -1.50 19.18 6.60
C VAL A 82 -1.64 20.67 6.84
N LEU A 83 -0.95 21.23 7.84
CA LEU A 83 -0.96 22.67 8.11
C LEU A 83 -0.53 23.47 6.88
N LEU A 84 0.60 23.07 6.29
CA LEU A 84 1.15 23.68 5.08
C LEU A 84 0.20 23.54 3.88
N THR A 85 -0.49 22.39 3.78
CA THR A 85 -1.48 22.15 2.73
C THR A 85 -2.70 23.06 2.90
N PHE A 86 -3.20 23.22 4.12
CA PHE A 86 -4.37 24.06 4.41
C PHE A 86 -4.05 25.53 4.12
N TYR A 87 -2.86 25.98 4.49
CA TYR A 87 -2.38 27.32 4.14
C TYR A 87 -2.38 27.53 2.62
N ASN A 88 -1.86 26.59 1.84
CA ASN A 88 -1.89 26.71 0.38
C ASN A 88 -3.31 26.69 -0.20
N ILE A 89 -4.19 25.83 0.29
CA ILE A 89 -5.60 25.82 -0.17
C ILE A 89 -6.25 27.18 0.08
N ALA A 90 -5.98 27.79 1.23
CA ALA A 90 -6.52 29.09 1.61
C ALA A 90 -6.02 30.24 0.72
N THR A 91 -4.82 30.15 0.17
CA THR A 91 -4.11 31.30 -0.44
C THR A 91 -3.92 31.20 -1.95
N ILE A 92 -4.02 30.01 -2.55
CA ILE A 92 -3.88 29.81 -4.00
C ILE A 92 -5.03 28.95 -4.55
N PRO A 93 -5.22 28.88 -5.89
CA PRO A 93 -6.26 28.03 -6.48
C PRO A 93 -6.16 26.56 -6.06
N LEU A 94 -7.32 25.95 -5.81
CA LEU A 94 -7.44 24.65 -5.17
C LEU A 94 -6.77 23.52 -5.98
N GLY A 95 -6.87 23.57 -7.31
CA GLY A 95 -6.21 22.62 -8.20
C GLY A 95 -4.68 22.68 -8.12
N ILE A 96 -4.13 23.88 -7.96
CA ILE A 96 -2.68 24.13 -7.87
C ILE A 96 -2.16 23.66 -6.50
N ALA A 97 -2.84 24.06 -5.42
CA ALA A 97 -2.52 23.60 -4.06
C ALA A 97 -2.51 22.07 -3.96
N SER A 98 -3.51 21.42 -4.56
CA SER A 98 -3.62 19.95 -4.57
C SER A 98 -2.54 19.29 -5.42
N THR A 99 -2.11 19.94 -6.50
CA THR A 99 -1.01 19.45 -7.33
C THR A 99 0.33 19.47 -6.59
N PHE A 100 0.63 20.55 -5.85
CA PHE A 100 1.80 20.59 -4.97
C PHE A 100 1.76 19.47 -3.93
N ALA A 101 0.61 19.22 -3.30
CA ALA A 101 0.47 18.13 -2.34
C ALA A 101 0.70 16.73 -2.97
N GLN A 102 0.46 16.56 -4.27
CA GLN A 102 0.68 15.30 -4.98
C GLN A 102 2.11 15.08 -5.47
N THR A 103 3.06 15.95 -5.11
CA THR A 103 4.50 15.77 -5.40
C THR A 103 5.18 14.72 -4.51
N VAL A 104 4.42 14.09 -3.59
CA VAL A 104 4.87 13.03 -2.67
C VAL A 104 5.76 11.96 -3.32
N PRO A 105 5.43 11.38 -4.50
CA PRO A 105 6.27 10.32 -5.08
C PRO A 105 7.65 10.81 -5.52
N LEU A 106 7.82 12.08 -5.85
CA LEU A 106 9.10 12.66 -6.25
C LEU A 106 10.08 12.62 -5.08
N TYR A 107 9.63 13.07 -3.89
CA TYR A 107 10.45 13.04 -2.68
C TYR A 107 10.66 11.63 -2.16
N ALA A 108 9.66 10.74 -2.31
CA ALA A 108 9.82 9.34 -1.92
C ALA A 108 10.96 8.65 -2.69
N VAL A 109 11.09 8.91 -4.00
CA VAL A 109 12.20 8.41 -4.82
C VAL A 109 13.54 9.00 -4.37
N PHE A 110 13.57 10.32 -4.14
CA PHE A 110 14.76 11.01 -3.64
C PHE A 110 15.25 10.40 -2.33
N PHE A 111 14.36 10.25 -1.34
CA PHE A 111 14.70 9.65 -0.06
C PHE A 111 15.11 8.17 -0.18
N ALA A 112 14.47 7.39 -1.05
CA ALA A 112 14.83 6.00 -1.27
C ALA A 112 16.26 5.86 -1.83
N TYR A 113 16.66 6.70 -2.78
CA TYR A 113 18.00 6.66 -3.35
C TYR A 113 19.08 7.01 -2.32
N PHE A 114 18.91 8.13 -1.60
CA PHE A 114 19.95 8.62 -0.68
C PHE A 114 20.01 7.86 0.65
N PHE A 115 18.86 7.50 1.23
CA PHE A 115 18.82 6.87 2.56
C PHE A 115 18.81 5.35 2.51
N LEU A 116 18.14 4.74 1.52
CA LEU A 116 18.04 3.28 1.41
C LEU A 116 19.13 2.67 0.51
N LYS A 117 19.87 3.50 -0.25
CA LYS A 117 20.88 3.07 -1.23
C LYS A 117 20.33 2.03 -2.21
N GLU A 118 19.05 2.11 -2.53
CA GLU A 118 18.41 1.22 -3.49
C GLU A 118 18.72 1.67 -4.92
N SER A 119 19.10 0.73 -5.79
CA SER A 119 19.26 1.00 -7.21
C SER A 119 17.91 1.32 -7.84
N LEU A 120 17.74 2.56 -8.33
CA LEU A 120 16.50 2.98 -8.97
C LEU A 120 16.39 2.41 -10.39
N HIS A 121 15.18 1.96 -10.74
CA HIS A 121 14.89 1.58 -12.11
C HIS A 121 14.96 2.83 -13.02
N PRO A 122 15.58 2.78 -14.22
CA PRO A 122 15.80 3.96 -15.05
C PRO A 122 14.55 4.81 -15.31
N ILE A 123 13.39 4.16 -15.52
CA ILE A 123 12.11 4.85 -15.71
C ILE A 123 11.69 5.70 -14.51
N VAL A 124 12.03 5.29 -13.28
CA VAL A 124 11.69 6.02 -12.06
C VAL A 124 12.53 7.30 -11.99
N PHE A 125 13.81 7.24 -12.34
CA PHE A 125 14.68 8.40 -12.39
C PHE A 125 14.20 9.44 -13.43
N ILE A 126 13.91 8.98 -14.66
CA ILE A 126 13.37 9.85 -15.72
C ILE A 126 12.04 10.48 -15.29
N ALA A 127 11.15 9.67 -14.69
CA ALA A 127 9.87 10.17 -14.21
C ALA A 127 10.05 11.21 -13.10
N THR A 128 10.97 11.03 -12.16
CA THR A 128 11.26 12.01 -11.12
C THR A 128 11.72 13.35 -11.72
N ILE A 129 12.65 13.33 -12.69
CA ILE A 129 13.07 14.54 -13.40
C ILE A 129 11.87 15.22 -14.08
N LEU A 130 11.04 14.46 -14.77
CA LEU A 130 9.83 14.97 -15.43
C LEU A 130 8.87 15.66 -14.43
N GLY A 131 8.73 15.09 -13.23
CA GLY A 131 7.89 15.66 -12.18
C GLY A 131 8.45 16.97 -11.61
N PHE A 132 9.77 17.07 -11.45
CA PHE A 132 10.42 18.32 -11.06
C PHE A 132 10.27 19.41 -12.12
N PHE A 133 10.36 19.07 -13.42
CA PHE A 133 10.01 20.01 -14.48
C PHE A 133 8.56 20.48 -14.37
N GLY A 134 7.62 19.57 -14.04
CA GLY A 134 6.24 19.95 -13.77
C GLY A 134 6.10 20.96 -12.61
N ILE A 135 6.84 20.77 -11.51
CA ILE A 135 6.87 21.74 -10.40
C ILE A 135 7.39 23.10 -10.89
N VAL A 136 8.47 23.12 -11.66
CA VAL A 136 9.05 24.37 -12.19
C VAL A 136 8.06 25.11 -13.08
N LEU A 137 7.33 24.41 -13.95
CA LEU A 137 6.31 25.04 -14.81
C LEU A 137 5.17 25.68 -14.01
N ILE A 138 4.70 25.01 -12.96
CA ILE A 138 3.66 25.55 -12.06
C ILE A 138 4.21 26.74 -11.24
N SER A 139 5.50 26.74 -10.95
CA SER A 139 6.16 27.74 -10.09
C SER A 139 6.68 28.94 -10.86
N ASP A 140 6.22 29.15 -12.10
CA ASP A 140 6.73 30.22 -12.96
C ASP A 140 6.51 31.60 -12.32
N PRO A 141 7.55 32.45 -12.23
CA PRO A 141 7.39 33.85 -11.84
C PRO A 141 6.35 34.64 -12.66
N SER A 142 6.02 34.21 -13.89
CA SER A 142 4.95 34.80 -14.70
C SER A 142 3.54 34.42 -14.21
N SER A 143 3.42 33.34 -13.44
CA SER A 143 2.19 32.95 -12.77
C SER A 143 1.96 33.84 -11.54
N ASN A 144 0.70 34.17 -11.24
CA ASN A 144 0.34 34.97 -10.06
C ASN A 144 0.49 34.19 -8.72
N ILE A 145 1.36 33.20 -8.65
CA ILE A 145 1.59 32.39 -7.44
C ILE A 145 2.79 32.95 -6.68
N PRO A 146 2.60 33.41 -5.44
CA PRO A 146 3.71 33.87 -4.63
C PRO A 146 4.74 32.76 -4.34
N LEU A 147 6.03 33.12 -4.33
CA LEU A 147 7.12 32.17 -4.08
C LEU A 147 6.97 31.40 -2.74
N HIS A 148 6.42 32.04 -1.72
CA HIS A 148 6.21 31.38 -0.43
C HIS A 148 5.20 30.23 -0.53
N ASN A 149 4.17 30.32 -1.37
CA ASN A 149 3.22 29.23 -1.60
C ASN A 149 3.85 28.04 -2.32
N VAL A 150 4.75 28.31 -3.26
CA VAL A 150 5.55 27.28 -3.93
C VAL A 150 6.36 26.51 -2.89
N ILE A 151 7.12 27.22 -2.05
CA ILE A 151 7.95 26.62 -1.00
C ILE A 151 7.08 25.81 -0.03
N VAL A 152 6.00 26.40 0.47
CA VAL A 152 5.05 25.74 1.38
C VAL A 152 4.45 24.49 0.75
N GLY A 153 4.14 24.51 -0.55
CA GLY A 153 3.59 23.37 -1.28
C GLY A 153 4.58 22.23 -1.47
N ILE A 154 5.83 22.55 -1.78
CA ILE A 154 6.93 21.58 -1.88
C ILE A 154 7.15 20.93 -0.51
N LEU A 155 7.24 21.73 0.56
CA LEU A 155 7.42 21.24 1.92
C LEU A 155 6.23 20.41 2.41
N SER A 156 5.00 20.78 2.04
CA SER A 156 3.81 20.00 2.37
C SER A 156 3.86 18.61 1.72
N GLY A 157 4.17 18.53 0.42
CA GLY A 157 4.35 17.26 -0.29
C GLY A 157 5.47 16.40 0.31
N MET A 158 6.58 17.01 0.70
CA MET A 158 7.70 16.32 1.35
C MET A 158 7.32 15.73 2.72
N GLY A 159 6.65 16.52 3.57
CA GLY A 159 6.16 16.04 4.87
C GLY A 159 5.14 14.91 4.72
N SER A 160 4.27 15.00 3.71
CA SER A 160 3.32 13.94 3.35
C SER A 160 4.03 12.66 2.90
N ALA A 161 5.15 12.76 2.19
CA ALA A 161 5.95 11.61 1.78
C ALA A 161 6.55 10.88 2.99
N ILE A 162 7.15 11.62 3.93
CA ILE A 162 7.70 11.06 5.18
C ILE A 162 6.59 10.38 5.99
N ALA A 163 5.42 11.03 6.09
CA ALA A 163 4.25 10.46 6.74
C ALA A 163 3.81 9.16 6.06
N LEU A 164 3.62 9.16 4.73
CA LEU A 164 3.13 8.01 3.99
C LEU A 164 4.04 6.78 4.11
N VAL A 165 5.36 6.98 4.03
CA VAL A 165 6.35 5.90 4.22
C VAL A 165 6.24 5.32 5.64
N SER A 166 6.09 6.19 6.65
CA SER A 166 6.00 5.79 8.05
C SER A 166 4.73 4.96 8.36
N VAL A 167 3.58 5.25 7.73
CA VAL A 167 2.32 4.46 7.91
C VAL A 167 2.54 2.98 7.62
N ARG A 168 3.26 2.67 6.53
CA ARG A 168 3.46 1.28 6.09
C ARG A 168 4.24 0.49 7.13
N SER A 169 5.25 1.12 7.72
CA SER A 169 6.04 0.52 8.79
C SER A 169 5.22 0.35 10.08
N CYS A 170 4.28 1.26 10.36
CA CYS A 170 3.38 1.17 11.51
C CYS A 170 2.37 -0.01 11.42
N LYS A 171 2.00 -0.47 10.22
CA LYS A 171 1.06 -1.61 10.01
C LYS A 171 1.46 -2.87 10.78
N ALA A 172 2.75 -3.11 10.98
CA ALA A 172 3.24 -4.28 11.71
C ALA A 172 3.06 -4.17 13.23
N TYR A 173 2.70 -2.99 13.75
CA TYR A 173 2.68 -2.67 15.19
C TYR A 173 1.31 -2.17 15.67
N PHE A 174 0.55 -1.48 14.82
CA PHE A 174 -0.68 -0.79 15.21
C PHE A 174 -1.82 -1.06 14.24
N GLU A 175 -3.04 -1.14 14.77
CA GLU A 175 -4.28 -1.11 14.00
C GLU A 175 -4.50 0.29 13.37
N GLU A 176 -5.17 0.35 12.22
CA GLU A 176 -5.40 1.59 11.47
C GLU A 176 -6.03 2.71 12.31
N ARG A 177 -6.98 2.38 13.20
CA ARG A 177 -7.68 3.38 14.04
C ARG A 177 -6.71 4.06 15.01
N MET A 178 -5.75 3.33 15.57
CA MET A 178 -4.73 3.88 16.48
C MET A 178 -3.79 4.85 15.74
N ILE A 179 -3.42 4.50 14.49
CA ILE A 179 -2.57 5.37 13.65
C ILE A 179 -3.29 6.70 13.36
N ILE A 180 -4.58 6.63 13.02
CA ILE A 180 -5.40 7.82 12.73
C ILE A 180 -5.60 8.67 13.99
N LEU A 181 -5.88 8.04 15.15
CA LEU A 181 -6.06 8.76 16.41
C LEU A 181 -4.79 9.51 16.82
N ALA A 182 -3.62 8.85 16.77
CA ALA A 182 -2.34 9.48 17.10
C ALA A 182 -2.03 10.67 16.18
N PHE A 183 -2.31 10.54 14.88
CA PHE A 183 -2.19 11.62 13.92
C PHE A 183 -3.12 12.80 14.25
N GLY A 184 -4.38 12.53 14.62
CA GLY A 184 -5.33 13.58 15.04
C GLY A 184 -4.88 14.29 16.31
N PHE A 185 -4.46 13.53 17.32
CA PHE A 185 -4.02 14.10 18.59
C PHE A 185 -2.81 15.03 18.41
N ILE A 186 -1.78 14.58 17.69
CA ILE A 186 -0.62 15.43 17.39
C ILE A 186 -1.00 16.65 16.55
N SER A 187 -1.95 16.51 15.62
CA SER A 187 -2.44 17.65 14.83
C SER A 187 -3.17 18.68 15.68
N VAL A 188 -3.95 18.25 16.69
CA VAL A 188 -4.53 19.16 17.69
C VAL A 188 -3.43 19.90 18.45
N LEU A 189 -2.41 19.18 18.95
CA LEU A 189 -1.30 19.81 19.69
C LEU A 189 -0.54 20.83 18.84
N ILE A 190 -0.20 20.49 17.59
CA ILE A 190 0.45 21.43 16.65
C ILE A 190 -0.42 22.68 16.48
N SER A 191 -1.73 22.50 16.27
CA SER A 191 -2.64 23.63 16.05
C SER A 191 -2.74 24.52 17.29
N LEU A 192 -2.84 23.94 18.49
CA LEU A 192 -2.87 24.72 19.74
C LEU A 192 -1.56 25.50 19.97
N VAL A 193 -0.40 24.89 19.70
CA VAL A 193 0.89 25.57 19.80
C VAL A 193 0.97 26.73 18.79
N CYS A 194 0.58 26.51 17.53
CA CYS A 194 0.56 27.55 16.51
C CYS A 194 -0.38 28.71 16.87
N LEU A 195 -1.62 28.42 17.29
CA LEU A 195 -2.56 29.46 17.75
C LEU A 195 -2.03 30.21 18.99
N GLY A 196 -1.37 29.51 19.91
CA GLY A 196 -0.72 30.12 21.07
C GLY A 196 0.41 31.08 20.67
N ILE A 197 1.22 30.71 19.67
CA ILE A 197 2.21 31.62 19.07
C ILE A 197 1.51 32.83 18.42
N GLY A 198 0.37 32.62 17.77
CA GLY A 198 -0.46 33.67 17.18
C GLY A 198 -0.88 34.79 18.13
N ILE A 199 -0.99 34.49 19.43
CA ILE A 199 -1.28 35.49 20.49
C ILE A 199 -0.12 36.48 20.64
N PHE A 200 1.12 36.03 20.46
CA PHE A 200 2.33 36.84 20.63
C PHE A 200 2.85 37.41 19.31
N MET A 201 2.57 36.74 18.20
CA MET A 201 3.00 37.11 16.85
C MET A 201 1.78 37.11 15.92
N PRO A 202 1.30 38.28 15.44
CA PRO A 202 0.08 38.40 14.65
C PRO A 202 0.31 37.93 13.20
N LEU A 203 0.55 36.63 13.03
CA LEU A 203 0.60 35.96 11.74
C LEU A 203 -0.81 35.48 11.39
N GLU A 204 -1.35 35.91 10.25
CA GLU A 204 -2.72 35.56 9.82
C GLU A 204 -2.98 34.04 9.83
N VAL A 205 -1.98 33.24 9.45
CA VAL A 205 -2.06 31.78 9.46
C VAL A 205 -2.28 31.19 10.87
N PHE A 206 -1.85 31.88 11.92
CA PHE A 206 -1.93 31.47 13.33
C PHE A 206 -2.99 32.26 14.12
N ALA A 207 -3.72 33.16 13.47
CA ALA A 207 -4.75 33.96 14.11
C ALA A 207 -5.95 33.10 14.51
N TRP A 208 -6.56 33.44 15.65
CA TRP A 208 -7.88 32.92 16.02
C TRP A 208 -8.92 33.97 15.65
N GLU A 209 -9.80 33.62 14.72
CA GLU A 209 -10.88 34.50 14.27
C GLU A 209 -12.22 34.10 14.89
N PRO A 210 -13.09 35.06 15.26
CA PRO A 210 -14.46 34.79 15.66
C PRO A 210 -15.24 34.08 14.54
N ILE A 211 -15.88 32.96 14.87
CA ILE A 211 -16.55 32.12 13.88
C ILE A 211 -18.02 32.54 13.75
N SER A 212 -18.41 32.95 12.54
CA SER A 212 -19.81 33.22 12.21
C SER A 212 -20.67 31.95 12.31
N LYS A 213 -21.96 32.10 12.65
CA LYS A 213 -22.90 30.99 12.83
C LYS A 213 -23.04 30.14 11.56
N ASP A 214 -22.96 30.77 10.39
CA ASP A 214 -23.17 30.13 9.09
C ASP A 214 -22.01 29.21 8.68
N LEU A 215 -20.84 29.35 9.32
CA LEU A 215 -19.64 28.58 9.00
C LEU A 215 -19.56 27.24 9.73
N TRP A 216 -20.33 27.04 10.81
CA TRP A 216 -20.28 25.81 11.60
C TRP A 216 -20.66 24.56 10.80
N LEU A 217 -21.56 24.69 9.82
CA LEU A 217 -21.89 23.59 8.92
C LEU A 217 -20.66 23.16 8.10
N TYR A 218 -19.93 24.12 7.52
CA TYR A 218 -18.73 23.84 6.74
C TYR A 218 -17.59 23.29 7.60
N ILE A 219 -17.45 23.75 8.85
CA ILE A 219 -16.50 23.20 9.83
C ILE A 219 -16.82 21.72 10.12
N ALA A 220 -18.10 21.41 10.36
CA ALA A 220 -18.54 20.05 10.60
C ALA A 220 -18.31 19.15 9.38
N LEU A 221 -18.69 19.60 8.18
CA LEU A 221 -18.47 18.89 6.93
C LEU A 221 -16.98 18.67 6.63
N MET A 222 -16.13 19.68 6.84
CA MET A 222 -14.67 19.58 6.73
C MET A 222 -14.14 18.47 7.64
N GLY A 223 -14.55 18.45 8.92
CA GLY A 223 -14.13 17.41 9.86
C GLY A 223 -14.59 16.01 9.46
N ILE A 224 -15.84 15.86 9.03
CA ILE A 224 -16.41 14.58 8.59
C ILE A 224 -15.68 14.07 7.33
N PHE A 225 -15.62 14.88 6.27
CA PHE A 225 -14.96 14.51 5.02
C PHE A 225 -13.47 14.25 5.23
N GLY A 226 -12.79 15.08 6.03
CA GLY A 226 -11.38 14.88 6.37
C GLY A 226 -11.12 13.57 7.14
N THR A 227 -12.05 13.17 8.01
CA THR A 227 -11.97 11.93 8.77
C THR A 227 -12.26 10.71 7.90
N LEU A 228 -13.32 10.76 7.09
CA LEU A 228 -13.64 9.70 6.12
C LEU A 228 -12.50 9.52 5.10
N GLY A 229 -11.97 10.61 4.56
CA GLY A 229 -10.82 10.59 3.66
C GLY A 229 -9.60 9.92 4.31
N GLN A 230 -9.27 10.31 5.54
CA GLN A 230 -8.14 9.72 6.28
C GLN A 230 -8.36 8.24 6.60
N TYR A 231 -9.57 7.86 6.98
CA TYR A 231 -9.95 6.47 7.26
C TYR A 231 -9.82 5.60 6.01
N PHE A 232 -10.45 6.01 4.91
CA PHE A 232 -10.42 5.24 3.66
C PHE A 232 -9.03 5.18 3.03
N MET A 233 -8.23 6.25 3.10
CA MET A 233 -6.85 6.24 2.63
C MET A 233 -6.00 5.24 3.42
N THR A 234 -6.09 5.28 4.75
CA THR A 234 -5.37 4.35 5.61
C THR A 234 -5.79 2.92 5.29
N ARG A 235 -7.10 2.66 5.20
CA ARG A 235 -7.66 1.34 4.84
C ARG A 235 -7.21 0.87 3.46
N ALA A 236 -7.12 1.74 2.46
CA ALA A 236 -6.68 1.38 1.11
C ALA A 236 -5.25 0.81 1.11
N PHE A 237 -4.30 1.48 1.80
CA PHE A 237 -2.93 1.00 1.95
C PHE A 237 -2.81 -0.26 2.82
N MET A 238 -3.82 -0.54 3.65
CA MET A 238 -3.87 -1.78 4.43
C MET A 238 -4.41 -2.96 3.61
N LEU A 239 -5.31 -2.72 2.65
CA LEU A 239 -5.99 -3.74 1.85
C LEU A 239 -5.23 -4.17 0.60
N ALA A 240 -4.53 -3.25 -0.06
CA ALA A 240 -3.92 -3.51 -1.35
C ALA A 240 -2.47 -2.99 -1.42
N PRO A 241 -1.63 -3.57 -2.30
CA PRO A 241 -0.28 -3.08 -2.53
C PRO A 241 -0.24 -1.62 -2.96
N ALA A 242 0.78 -0.91 -2.50
CA ALA A 242 0.97 0.51 -2.78
C ALA A 242 1.04 0.83 -4.29
N GLY A 243 1.65 -0.04 -5.10
CA GLY A 243 1.74 0.17 -6.55
C GLY A 243 0.38 0.25 -7.23
N ILE A 244 -0.65 -0.40 -6.67
CA ILE A 244 -2.03 -0.36 -7.17
C ILE A 244 -2.78 0.86 -6.65
N ILE A 245 -2.51 1.25 -5.41
CA ILE A 245 -3.25 2.29 -4.70
C ILE A 245 -2.76 3.70 -5.03
N SER A 246 -1.44 3.91 -5.09
CA SER A 246 -0.85 5.24 -5.30
C SER A 246 -1.27 5.95 -6.60
N PRO A 247 -1.42 5.29 -7.75
CA PRO A 247 -1.94 5.93 -8.96
C PRO A 247 -3.34 6.54 -8.81
N ILE A 248 -4.21 5.89 -8.02
CA ILE A 248 -5.60 6.33 -7.84
C ILE A 248 -5.65 7.66 -7.10
N ASP A 249 -4.67 7.94 -6.24
CA ASP A 249 -4.62 9.17 -5.44
C ASP A 249 -4.53 10.44 -6.31
N TYR A 250 -4.03 10.33 -7.55
CA TYR A 250 -3.98 11.45 -8.51
C TYR A 250 -5.35 11.93 -9.00
N ALA A 251 -6.41 11.12 -8.86
CA ALA A 251 -7.79 11.55 -9.13
C ALA A 251 -8.20 12.77 -8.29
N LYS A 252 -7.58 12.94 -7.12
CA LYS A 252 -7.74 14.10 -6.23
C LYS A 252 -7.45 15.42 -6.94
N ILE A 253 -6.44 15.49 -7.82
CA ILE A 253 -6.13 16.72 -8.57
C ILE A 253 -7.31 17.11 -9.45
N ILE A 254 -7.90 16.13 -10.13
CA ILE A 254 -9.05 16.33 -11.01
C ILE A 254 -10.25 16.84 -10.21
N PHE A 255 -10.59 16.17 -9.10
CA PHE A 255 -11.68 16.62 -8.23
C PHE A 255 -11.44 18.01 -7.64
N SER A 256 -10.21 18.31 -7.21
CA SER A 256 -9.83 19.62 -6.68
C SER A 256 -9.89 20.72 -7.73
N LEU A 257 -9.54 20.45 -9.00
CA LEU A 257 -9.77 21.40 -10.10
C LEU A 257 -11.25 21.65 -10.32
N LEU A 258 -12.07 20.61 -10.37
CA LEU A 258 -13.53 20.73 -10.56
C LEU A 258 -14.18 21.53 -9.44
N PHE A 259 -13.87 21.22 -8.18
CA PHE A 259 -14.39 21.97 -7.04
C PHE A 259 -13.82 23.39 -6.98
N GLY A 260 -12.56 23.60 -7.33
CA GLY A 260 -11.96 24.94 -7.37
C GLY A 260 -12.72 25.85 -8.34
N ILE A 261 -12.94 25.38 -9.58
CA ILE A 261 -13.70 26.11 -10.60
C ILE A 261 -15.13 26.36 -10.14
N TRP A 262 -15.78 25.36 -9.53
CA TRP A 262 -17.12 25.51 -8.98
C TRP A 262 -17.21 26.56 -7.86
N LEU A 263 -16.13 26.75 -7.10
CA LEU A 263 -16.00 27.77 -6.05
C LEU A 263 -15.45 29.11 -6.56
N GLY A 264 -15.21 29.24 -7.87
CA GLY A 264 -14.80 30.49 -8.51
C GLY A 264 -13.30 30.65 -8.81
N ASP A 265 -12.48 29.61 -8.65
CA ASP A 265 -11.10 29.65 -9.14
C ASP A 265 -11.07 29.77 -10.67
N SER A 266 -10.11 30.52 -11.20
CA SER A 266 -9.86 30.60 -12.64
C SER A 266 -9.31 29.28 -13.18
N LEU A 267 -9.54 29.03 -14.47
CA LEU A 267 -8.87 27.93 -15.16
C LEU A 267 -7.36 28.15 -15.14
N PRO A 268 -6.56 27.10 -14.87
CA PRO A 268 -5.11 27.19 -14.98
C PRO A 268 -4.73 27.53 -16.42
N ASP A 269 -3.74 28.42 -16.57
CA ASP A 269 -3.18 28.74 -17.88
C ASP A 269 -2.52 27.51 -18.55
N THR A 270 -2.10 27.67 -19.81
CA THR A 270 -1.51 26.57 -20.59
C THR A 270 -0.27 25.98 -19.91
N GLN A 271 0.56 26.83 -19.29
CA GLN A 271 1.79 26.41 -18.65
C GLN A 271 1.56 25.65 -17.36
N THR A 272 0.68 26.16 -16.49
CA THR A 272 0.23 25.51 -15.27
C THR A 272 -0.45 24.18 -15.60
N SER A 273 -1.30 24.16 -16.62
CA SER A 273 -1.95 22.93 -17.10
C SER A 273 -0.94 21.88 -17.57
N LEU A 274 0.10 22.28 -18.30
CA LEU A 274 1.19 21.39 -18.70
C LEU A 274 1.96 20.87 -17.48
N GLY A 275 2.27 21.74 -16.52
CA GLY A 275 2.94 21.35 -15.27
C GLY A 275 2.13 20.34 -14.45
N ILE A 276 0.82 20.55 -14.32
CA ILE A 276 -0.11 19.61 -13.67
C ILE A 276 -0.08 18.25 -14.39
N ALA A 277 -0.17 18.25 -15.72
CA ALA A 277 -0.13 17.03 -16.52
C ALA A 277 1.20 16.29 -16.34
N LEU A 278 2.34 16.99 -16.32
CA LEU A 278 3.66 16.39 -16.09
C LEU A 278 3.77 15.75 -14.71
N ILE A 279 3.24 16.37 -13.66
CA ILE A 279 3.23 15.80 -12.30
C ILE A 279 2.37 14.53 -12.25
N ILE A 280 1.19 14.52 -12.88
CA ILE A 280 0.35 13.33 -12.97
C ILE A 280 1.09 12.20 -13.70
N VAL A 281 1.62 12.49 -14.89
CA VAL A 281 2.33 11.49 -15.71
C VAL A 281 3.56 10.95 -14.97
N SER A 282 4.35 11.83 -14.35
CA SER A 282 5.51 11.46 -13.54
C SER A 282 5.11 10.52 -12.40
N GLY A 283 4.06 10.87 -11.65
CA GLY A 283 3.51 10.05 -10.59
C GLY A 283 3.11 8.65 -11.01
N LEU A 284 2.40 8.54 -12.14
CA LEU A 284 1.98 7.27 -12.72
C LEU A 284 3.19 6.44 -13.19
N LEU A 285 4.19 7.07 -13.81
CA LEU A 285 5.41 6.40 -14.26
C LEU A 285 6.27 5.89 -13.08
N ILE A 286 6.37 6.64 -11.97
CA ILE A 286 7.05 6.20 -10.75
C ILE A 286 6.37 4.97 -10.16
N ALA A 287 5.04 4.93 -10.18
CA ALA A 287 4.27 3.80 -9.66
C ALA A 287 4.32 2.55 -10.58
N LEU A 288 4.63 2.71 -11.86
CA LEU A 288 4.50 1.66 -12.88
C LEU A 288 5.33 0.38 -12.60
N PRO A 289 6.63 0.44 -12.25
CA PRO A 289 7.40 -0.79 -11.98
C PRO A 289 6.86 -1.57 -10.78
N VAL A 290 6.44 -0.86 -9.74
CA VAL A 290 5.83 -1.45 -8.53
C VAL A 290 4.49 -2.08 -8.89
N PHE A 291 3.66 -1.37 -9.66
CA PHE A 291 2.40 -1.87 -10.18
C PHE A 291 2.56 -3.17 -10.99
N ILE A 292 3.52 -3.21 -11.94
CA ILE A 292 3.79 -4.40 -12.75
C ILE A 292 4.22 -5.58 -11.87
N LYS A 293 5.09 -5.34 -10.87
CA LYS A 293 5.53 -6.37 -9.93
C LYS A 293 4.37 -6.92 -9.11
N ASP A 294 3.58 -6.04 -8.50
CA ASP A 294 2.43 -6.42 -7.68
C ASP A 294 1.36 -7.16 -8.51
N PHE A 295 1.10 -6.70 -9.74
CA PHE A 295 0.17 -7.37 -10.65
C PHE A 295 0.63 -8.78 -11.03
N ARG A 296 1.92 -8.97 -11.28
CA ARG A 296 2.50 -10.31 -11.54
C ARG A 296 2.39 -11.23 -10.32
N GLU A 297 2.65 -10.72 -9.11
CA GLU A 297 2.47 -11.48 -7.87
C GLU A 297 1.02 -11.91 -7.66
N LEU A 298 0.06 -11.02 -7.92
CA LEU A 298 -1.36 -11.33 -7.84
C LEU A 298 -1.78 -12.41 -8.83
N LYS A 299 -1.35 -12.29 -10.10
CA LYS A 299 -1.63 -13.31 -11.13
C LYS A 299 -1.03 -14.67 -10.74
N ARG A 300 0.17 -14.68 -10.16
CA ARG A 300 0.81 -15.88 -9.63
C ARG A 300 0.04 -16.47 -8.45
N GLY A 301 -0.38 -15.65 -7.49
CA GLY A 301 -1.16 -16.08 -6.32
C GLY A 301 -2.48 -16.75 -6.72
N LYS A 302 -3.20 -16.17 -7.69
CA LYS A 302 -4.41 -16.80 -8.26
C LYS A 302 -4.13 -18.16 -8.90
N LYS A 303 -3.03 -18.28 -9.65
CA LYS A 303 -2.62 -19.56 -10.24
C LYS A 303 -2.28 -20.60 -9.17
N ILE A 304 -1.57 -20.21 -8.11
CA ILE A 304 -1.27 -21.08 -6.97
C ILE A 304 -2.56 -21.52 -6.27
N LYS A 305 -3.47 -20.59 -5.96
CA LYS A 305 -4.78 -20.90 -5.37
C LYS A 305 -5.50 -21.96 -6.20
N LYS A 306 -5.64 -21.73 -7.51
CA LYS A 306 -6.28 -22.67 -8.43
C LYS A 306 -5.67 -24.07 -8.33
N LEU A 307 -4.35 -24.18 -8.37
CA LEU A 307 -3.65 -25.47 -8.26
C LEU A 307 -3.88 -26.15 -6.91
N LEU A 308 -3.86 -25.41 -5.81
CA LEU A 308 -4.10 -25.97 -4.47
C LEU A 308 -5.51 -26.56 -4.34
N PHE A 309 -6.52 -25.95 -4.95
CA PHE A 309 -7.90 -26.46 -4.87
C PHE A 309 -8.25 -27.49 -5.94
N GLU A 310 -7.52 -27.56 -7.06
CA GLU A 310 -7.76 -28.52 -8.16
C GLU A 310 -6.90 -29.79 -8.08
N CYS A 311 -5.88 -29.81 -7.22
CA CYS A 311 -5.05 -31.00 -7.02
C CYS A 311 -5.53 -31.72 -5.75
N GLU A 312 -5.68 -33.03 -5.81
CA GLU A 312 -6.09 -33.84 -4.65
C GLU A 312 -4.98 -34.84 -4.28
N ASN A 313 -4.29 -35.38 -5.29
CA ASN A 313 -3.27 -36.40 -5.14
C ASN A 313 -1.88 -35.77 -5.23
N ILE A 314 -1.15 -35.76 -4.11
CA ILE A 314 0.15 -35.11 -4.00
C ILE A 314 1.23 -36.15 -3.70
N ALA A 315 2.17 -36.33 -4.62
CA ALA A 315 3.40 -37.08 -4.34
C ALA A 315 4.42 -36.17 -3.65
N ILE A 316 5.04 -36.65 -2.58
CA ILE A 316 6.06 -35.90 -1.83
C ILE A 316 7.41 -36.61 -1.96
N PHE A 317 8.27 -36.06 -2.80
CA PHE A 317 9.62 -36.56 -3.03
C PHE A 317 10.57 -36.12 -1.90
N GLY A 318 11.09 -37.10 -1.16
CA GLY A 318 11.93 -36.85 0.02
C GLY A 318 11.13 -36.67 1.30
N LEU A 319 9.98 -37.33 1.42
CA LEU A 319 9.17 -37.31 2.65
C LEU A 319 9.85 -38.13 3.75
N SER A 320 10.51 -37.46 4.71
CA SER A 320 11.11 -38.13 5.87
C SER A 320 10.05 -38.63 6.86
N PRO A 321 10.24 -39.80 7.51
CA PRO A 321 9.38 -40.30 8.59
C PRO A 321 9.56 -39.55 9.91
N ASN A 322 10.60 -38.72 10.04
CA ASN A 322 10.91 -38.04 11.29
C ASN A 322 9.97 -36.83 11.51
N PRO A 323 9.17 -36.80 12.60
CA PRO A 323 8.22 -35.71 12.89
C PRO A 323 8.84 -34.31 13.03
N SER A 324 10.14 -34.23 13.34
CA SER A 324 10.87 -32.95 13.44
C SER A 324 11.25 -32.37 12.08
N LYS A 325 11.11 -33.11 10.97
CA LYS A 325 11.47 -32.63 9.63
C LYS A 325 10.32 -31.86 8.98
N GLU A 326 10.66 -30.78 8.27
CA GLU A 326 9.68 -29.96 7.54
C GLU A 326 8.83 -30.77 6.57
N SER A 327 9.42 -31.76 5.89
CA SER A 327 8.69 -32.64 4.97
C SER A 327 7.54 -33.39 5.65
N TYR A 328 7.78 -33.90 6.87
CA TYR A 328 6.77 -34.61 7.64
C TYR A 328 5.65 -33.67 8.10
N GLN A 329 6.03 -32.50 8.65
CA GLN A 329 5.08 -31.51 9.14
C GLN A 329 4.19 -30.96 8.03
N VAL A 330 4.75 -30.71 6.84
CA VAL A 330 3.99 -30.28 5.67
C VAL A 330 3.06 -31.39 5.18
N ALA A 331 3.54 -32.63 5.06
CA ALA A 331 2.72 -33.75 4.62
C ALA A 331 1.53 -34.02 5.56
N SER A 332 1.79 -34.07 6.88
CA SER A 332 0.76 -34.25 7.89
C SER A 332 -0.30 -33.15 7.85
N TYR A 333 0.11 -31.90 7.66
CA TYR A 333 -0.82 -30.79 7.47
C TYR A 333 -1.67 -30.95 6.18
N LEU A 334 -1.05 -31.34 5.06
CA LEU A 334 -1.78 -31.56 3.81
C LEU A 334 -2.79 -32.72 3.94
N GLN A 335 -2.45 -33.83 4.59
CA GLN A 335 -3.43 -34.90 4.88
C GLN A 335 -4.63 -34.38 5.69
N LYS A 336 -4.38 -33.57 6.73
CA LYS A 336 -5.44 -32.94 7.53
C LYS A 336 -6.36 -32.04 6.68
N MET A 337 -5.82 -31.44 5.62
CA MET A 337 -6.57 -30.62 4.66
C MET A 337 -7.28 -31.45 3.57
N GLY A 338 -7.25 -32.78 3.65
CA GLY A 338 -7.96 -33.70 2.76
C GLY A 338 -7.18 -34.11 1.50
N TYR A 339 -5.90 -33.74 1.37
CA TYR A 339 -5.06 -34.22 0.26
C TYR A 339 -4.66 -35.68 0.48
N LYS A 340 -4.68 -36.49 -0.59
CA LYS A 340 -4.09 -37.83 -0.58
C LYS A 340 -2.59 -37.74 -0.84
N ILE A 341 -1.77 -38.28 0.08
CA ILE A 341 -0.32 -38.16 0.01
C ILE A 341 0.30 -39.47 -0.49
N PHE A 342 1.26 -39.35 -1.41
CA PHE A 342 2.07 -40.45 -1.91
C PHE A 342 3.54 -40.21 -1.50
N PRO A 343 3.99 -40.81 -0.38
CA PRO A 343 5.38 -40.68 0.09
C PRO A 343 6.37 -41.29 -0.89
N ILE A 344 7.45 -40.57 -1.23
CA ILE A 344 8.60 -41.17 -1.91
C ILE A 344 9.83 -41.07 -1.00
N TYR A 345 10.30 -42.22 -0.51
CA TYR A 345 11.37 -42.32 0.47
C TYR A 345 12.11 -43.68 0.39
N PRO A 346 13.43 -43.75 0.65
CA PRO A 346 14.22 -44.95 0.34
C PRO A 346 14.26 -46.04 1.43
N LYS A 347 13.82 -45.77 2.67
CA LYS A 347 14.01 -46.73 3.79
C LYS A 347 12.71 -47.31 4.36
N GLU A 348 11.76 -46.47 4.74
CA GLU A 348 10.52 -46.92 5.40
C GLU A 348 9.51 -47.53 4.42
N GLU A 349 8.65 -48.41 4.91
CA GLU A 349 7.52 -49.00 4.15
C GLU A 349 6.23 -48.16 4.25
N GLU A 350 6.05 -47.47 5.39
CA GLU A 350 4.87 -46.67 5.67
C GLU A 350 5.27 -45.34 6.32
N ILE A 351 4.67 -44.23 5.86
CA ILE A 351 4.84 -42.91 6.48
C ILE A 351 3.46 -42.27 6.56
N LEU A 352 3.06 -41.82 7.75
CA LEU A 352 1.78 -41.16 8.01
C LEU A 352 0.55 -41.98 7.56
N GLY A 353 0.58 -43.31 7.73
CA GLY A 353 -0.53 -44.17 7.32
C GLY A 353 -0.54 -44.53 5.83
N GLU A 354 0.39 -43.98 5.04
CA GLU A 354 0.43 -44.15 3.59
C GLU A 354 1.60 -45.05 3.16
N LYS A 355 1.34 -45.89 2.15
CA LYS A 355 2.36 -46.74 1.53
C LYS A 355 3.47 -45.88 0.92
N VAL A 356 4.73 -46.20 1.23
CA VAL A 356 5.91 -45.54 0.66
C VAL A 356 6.28 -46.13 -0.71
N TYR A 357 6.69 -45.24 -1.62
CA TYR A 357 7.24 -45.57 -2.94
C TYR A 357 8.74 -45.25 -2.98
N ARG A 358 9.52 -45.99 -3.77
CA ARG A 358 10.99 -45.81 -3.85
C ARG A 358 11.42 -44.87 -4.96
N SER A 359 10.58 -44.67 -5.97
CA SER A 359 10.88 -43.82 -7.12
C SER A 359 9.62 -43.16 -7.69
N ILE A 360 9.82 -42.18 -8.58
CA ILE A 360 8.72 -41.56 -9.33
C ILE A 360 8.09 -42.55 -10.32
N GLU A 361 8.86 -43.52 -10.82
CA GLU A 361 8.41 -44.54 -11.77
C GLU A 361 7.35 -45.47 -11.16
N GLU A 362 7.48 -45.86 -9.89
CA GLU A 362 6.49 -46.70 -9.20
C GLU A 362 5.09 -46.06 -9.10
N LEU A 363 5.02 -44.73 -9.28
CA LEU A 363 3.76 -43.98 -9.31
C LEU A 363 3.13 -43.90 -10.70
N SER A 364 3.71 -44.52 -11.74
CA SER A 364 3.23 -44.41 -13.13
C SER A 364 1.76 -44.80 -13.33
N ASN A 365 1.27 -45.73 -12.50
CA ASN A 365 -0.11 -46.22 -12.52
C ASN A 365 -1.05 -45.48 -11.55
N GLN A 366 -0.51 -44.52 -10.79
CA GLN A 366 -1.28 -43.71 -9.84
C GLN A 366 -1.68 -42.38 -10.49
N LYS A 367 -2.86 -41.88 -10.14
CA LYS A 367 -3.27 -40.53 -10.51
C LYS A 367 -2.57 -39.54 -9.59
N ILE A 368 -1.52 -38.88 -10.07
CA ILE A 368 -0.79 -37.83 -9.35
C ILE A 368 -1.07 -36.47 -9.98
N ASP A 369 -1.64 -35.54 -9.20
CA ASP A 369 -1.95 -34.19 -9.68
C ASP A 369 -0.75 -33.25 -9.50
N MET A 370 0.00 -33.40 -8.41
CA MET A 370 1.13 -32.53 -8.06
C MET A 370 2.27 -33.32 -7.42
N VAL A 371 3.51 -32.92 -7.71
CA VAL A 371 4.70 -33.44 -7.03
C VAL A 371 5.37 -32.32 -6.23
N VAL A 372 5.53 -32.52 -4.92
CA VAL A 372 6.25 -31.62 -4.00
C VAL A 372 7.63 -32.19 -3.73
N ILE A 373 8.67 -31.38 -3.89
CA ILE A 373 10.08 -31.83 -3.83
C ILE A 373 10.78 -31.23 -2.61
N PHE A 374 11.24 -32.11 -1.72
CA PHE A 374 12.12 -31.82 -0.58
C PHE A 374 13.53 -32.35 -0.86
N ARG A 375 14.17 -31.78 -1.89
CA ARG A 375 15.54 -32.14 -2.29
C ARG A 375 16.36 -30.90 -2.59
N ALA A 376 17.68 -31.01 -2.42
CA ALA A 376 18.60 -29.93 -2.73
C ALA A 376 18.41 -29.41 -4.17
N SER A 377 18.62 -28.11 -4.34
CA SER A 377 18.35 -27.39 -5.60
C SER A 377 19.06 -28.00 -6.81
N ASP A 378 20.28 -28.49 -6.64
CA ASP A 378 21.11 -29.13 -7.67
C ASP A 378 20.55 -30.48 -8.13
N LYS A 379 19.82 -31.20 -7.27
CA LYS A 379 19.20 -32.50 -7.59
C LYS A 379 17.79 -32.38 -8.17
N CYS A 380 17.20 -31.19 -8.21
CA CYS A 380 15.82 -31.03 -8.68
C CYS A 380 15.65 -31.30 -10.19
N LEU A 381 16.70 -31.15 -11.00
CA LEU A 381 16.60 -31.39 -12.45
C LEU A 381 16.33 -32.86 -12.77
N SER A 382 17.08 -33.79 -12.15
CA SER A 382 16.89 -35.23 -12.37
C SER A 382 15.50 -35.68 -11.95
N VAL A 383 15.03 -35.22 -10.79
CA VAL A 383 13.66 -35.51 -10.33
C VAL A 383 12.61 -34.95 -11.29
N THR A 384 12.84 -33.74 -11.85
CA THR A 384 11.92 -33.15 -12.84
C THR A 384 11.89 -33.97 -14.13
N GLN A 385 13.02 -34.52 -14.58
CA GLN A 385 13.10 -35.39 -15.75
C GLN A 385 12.30 -36.68 -15.54
N GLU A 386 12.42 -37.30 -14.36
CA GLU A 386 11.62 -38.47 -13.99
C GLU A 386 10.12 -38.15 -13.98
N ILE A 387 9.72 -37.04 -13.35
CA ILE A 387 8.30 -36.62 -13.29
C ILE A 387 7.72 -36.47 -14.69
N VAL A 388 8.43 -35.78 -15.57
CA VAL A 388 7.98 -35.55 -16.96
C VAL A 388 7.90 -36.85 -17.76
N LYS A 389 8.79 -37.82 -17.48
CA LYS A 389 8.83 -39.10 -18.16
C LYS A 389 7.70 -40.02 -17.74
N TYR A 390 7.39 -40.08 -16.44
CA TYR A 390 6.53 -41.12 -15.87
C TYR A 390 5.14 -40.63 -15.44
N LEU A 391 4.95 -39.33 -15.20
CA LEU A 391 3.72 -38.80 -14.63
C LEU A 391 3.10 -37.69 -15.49
N LYS A 392 1.77 -37.62 -15.47
CA LYS A 392 1.00 -36.51 -16.06
C LYS A 392 0.48 -35.59 -14.94
N VAL A 393 1.36 -34.71 -14.46
CA VAL A 393 1.05 -33.81 -13.34
C VAL A 393 0.60 -32.43 -13.82
N LYS A 394 -0.29 -31.80 -13.06
CA LYS A 394 -0.68 -30.39 -13.25
C LYS A 394 0.43 -29.45 -12.78
N ALA A 395 1.16 -29.84 -11.73
CA ALA A 395 2.19 -28.99 -11.13
C ALA A 395 3.37 -29.74 -10.51
N ILE A 396 4.53 -29.08 -10.52
CA ILE A 396 5.72 -29.43 -9.75
C ILE A 396 6.01 -28.28 -8.78
N TRP A 397 6.25 -28.63 -7.52
CA TRP A 397 6.40 -27.68 -6.43
C TRP A 397 7.72 -27.90 -5.68
N LEU A 398 8.66 -26.96 -5.81
CA LEU A 398 9.88 -26.95 -4.99
C LEU A 398 9.64 -26.16 -3.71
N GLN A 399 9.96 -26.77 -2.57
CA GLN A 399 9.72 -26.17 -1.26
C GLN A 399 10.55 -24.91 -1.01
N LEU A 400 10.27 -24.21 0.10
CA LEU A 400 10.99 -23.03 0.54
C LEU A 400 12.51 -23.28 0.58
N GLY A 401 13.30 -22.33 0.07
CA GLY A 401 14.75 -22.47 -0.08
C GLY A 401 15.22 -23.15 -1.37
N ILE A 402 14.33 -23.85 -2.09
CA ILE A 402 14.72 -24.67 -3.25
C ILE A 402 14.36 -23.94 -4.56
N LYS A 403 15.35 -23.78 -5.46
CA LYS A 403 15.19 -23.14 -6.78
C LYS A 403 16.01 -23.88 -7.84
N ASN A 404 15.43 -24.14 -9.00
CA ASN A 404 16.19 -24.71 -10.13
C ASN A 404 15.68 -24.13 -11.46
N LYS A 405 16.56 -23.38 -12.15
CA LYS A 405 16.21 -22.73 -13.43
C LYS A 405 16.01 -23.75 -14.56
N ALA A 406 16.78 -24.84 -14.58
CA ALA A 406 16.70 -25.88 -15.61
C ALA A 406 15.41 -26.69 -15.46
N SER A 407 15.05 -27.12 -14.24
CA SER A 407 13.76 -27.76 -13.92
C SER A 407 12.59 -26.88 -14.36
N LYS A 408 12.66 -25.58 -14.09
CA LYS A 408 11.61 -24.64 -14.52
C LYS A 408 11.48 -24.58 -16.05
N LYS A 409 12.59 -24.57 -16.78
CA LYS A 409 12.59 -24.56 -18.25
C LYS A 409 11.99 -25.86 -18.80
N LEU A 410 12.39 -27.00 -18.23
CA LEU A 410 11.87 -28.33 -18.60
C LEU A 410 10.36 -28.45 -18.33
N ALA A 411 9.91 -28.16 -17.12
CA ALA A 411 8.48 -28.20 -16.78
C ALA A 411 7.64 -27.30 -17.70
N LYS A 412 8.15 -26.11 -18.05
CA LYS A 412 7.46 -25.19 -18.98
C LYS A 412 7.34 -25.79 -20.39
N ALA A 413 8.36 -26.50 -20.88
CA ALA A 413 8.33 -27.16 -22.20
C ALA A 413 7.25 -28.26 -22.27
N HIS A 414 6.92 -28.87 -21.14
CA HIS A 414 5.86 -29.88 -21.01
C HIS A 414 4.52 -29.32 -20.51
N HIS A 415 4.34 -27.99 -20.54
CA HIS A 415 3.12 -27.30 -20.07
C HIS A 415 2.76 -27.55 -18.59
N ILE A 416 3.71 -27.98 -17.77
CA ILE A 416 3.51 -28.24 -16.33
C ILE A 416 3.70 -26.94 -15.55
N SER A 417 2.80 -26.67 -14.59
CA SER A 417 2.95 -25.52 -13.71
C SER A 417 4.10 -25.70 -12.73
N PHE A 418 5.06 -24.79 -12.73
CA PHE A 418 6.25 -24.89 -11.88
C PHE A 418 6.27 -23.82 -10.78
N ILE A 419 6.22 -24.25 -9.52
CA ILE A 419 6.30 -23.41 -8.32
C ILE A 419 7.63 -23.73 -7.64
N GLN A 420 8.33 -22.71 -7.14
CA GLN A 420 9.59 -22.90 -6.43
C GLN A 420 9.78 -21.86 -5.33
N ASN A 421 10.58 -22.22 -4.33
CA ASN A 421 10.90 -21.38 -3.17
C ASN A 421 9.65 -20.85 -2.47
N ARG A 422 8.66 -21.73 -2.25
CA ARG A 422 7.45 -21.42 -1.51
C ARG A 422 7.06 -22.63 -0.67
N CYS A 423 6.64 -22.40 0.58
CA CYS A 423 6.10 -23.45 1.41
C CYS A 423 4.65 -23.76 1.00
N ILE A 424 4.35 -24.97 0.53
CA ILE A 424 2.98 -25.34 0.11
C ILE A 424 1.97 -25.24 1.26
N LYS A 425 2.38 -25.60 2.49
CA LYS A 425 1.60 -25.41 3.72
C LYS A 425 1.23 -23.93 3.92
N ILE A 426 2.22 -23.04 3.94
CA ILE A 426 1.99 -21.59 4.12
C ILE A 426 1.12 -21.03 2.99
N GLU A 427 1.25 -21.50 1.75
CA GLU A 427 0.37 -21.07 0.66
C GLU A 427 -1.06 -21.57 0.83
N ARG A 428 -1.28 -22.75 1.42
CA ARG A 428 -2.62 -23.31 1.69
C ARG A 428 -3.31 -22.64 2.87
N GLU A 429 -2.58 -22.36 3.95
CA GLU A 429 -3.06 -21.67 5.16
C GLU A 429 -3.66 -20.29 4.86
N LYS A 430 -3.15 -19.60 3.82
CA LYS A 430 -3.71 -18.31 3.36
C LYS A 430 -5.18 -18.37 2.95
N TYR A 431 -5.71 -19.57 2.70
CA TYR A 431 -7.07 -19.79 2.23
C TYR A 431 -7.89 -20.64 3.22
N GLU A 432 -7.49 -20.68 4.49
CA GLU A 432 -8.21 -21.36 5.58
C GLU A 432 -9.22 -20.46 6.31
N ASN A 433 -9.54 -19.27 5.77
CA ASN A 433 -10.56 -18.37 6.31
C ASN A 433 -11.64 -18.06 5.29
#